data_AF-A0AAW5HGV1-F1
#
_entry.id   AF-A0AAW5HGV1-F1
#
_cell.length_a   1.000
_cell.length_b   1.000
_cell.length_c   1.000
_cell.angle_alpha   90.00
_cell.angle_beta   90.00
_cell.angle_gamma   90.00
#
_symmetry.space_group_name_H-M   'P 1'
#
loop_
_entity.id
_entity.type
_entity.pdbx_description
1 polymer ?
#
loop_
_entity_poly.entity_id
_entity_poly.type
_entity_poly.pdbx_seq_one_letter_code
_entity_poly.pdbx_strand_id
1 'polypeptide(L)'
;MATVETSALRHTDWVRPDFESIAMKRDFFSEYWPQLELIGTLHSHPYEDLSQVNDNIGWRASDGDREFWPAFHEFACPDMDELAHLVVAITALSRMGTAEPVRMAGVEYTSGYVISAEKRKLWIKGYTSSLHEEINEDAPFDDEFLAGNIDTVRSYDVWEDEDVLLEIPSLEARFRHELLRK
;
A
#
# COMPACT_ATOMS: atom_id res chain seq x y z
N MET A 1 4.45 -20.97 16.00
CA MET A 1 4.12 -21.67 14.74
C MET A 1 4.30 -20.62 13.65
N ALA A 2 5.31 -20.76 12.79
CA ALA A 2 5.52 -19.80 11.70
C ALA A 2 4.81 -20.35 10.47
N THR A 3 3.65 -19.79 10.14
CA THR A 3 2.97 -20.08 8.88
C THR A 3 3.86 -19.56 7.77
N VAL A 4 4.45 -20.45 6.98
CA VAL A 4 5.20 -20.07 5.77
C VAL A 4 4.15 -19.82 4.70
N GLU A 5 3.88 -18.56 4.41
CA GLU A 5 3.07 -18.19 3.28
C GLU A 5 3.85 -18.46 1.98
N THR A 6 3.34 -19.36 1.14
CA THR A 6 4.00 -19.86 -0.06
C THR A 6 3.77 -19.00 -1.31
N SER A 7 3.09 -17.86 -1.20
CA SER A 7 2.76 -16.97 -2.32
C SER A 7 3.81 -15.87 -2.55
N ALA A 8 5.02 -16.06 -2.05
CA ALA A 8 6.11 -15.13 -2.30
C ALA A 8 7.47 -15.82 -2.20
N LEU A 9 8.37 -15.46 -3.12
CA LEU A 9 9.80 -15.74 -2.97
C LEU A 9 10.39 -14.72 -2.01
N ARG A 10 11.04 -15.20 -0.95
CA ARG A 10 11.62 -14.35 0.09
C ARG A 10 13.14 -14.48 0.08
N HIS A 11 13.81 -13.35 -0.04
CA HIS A 11 15.23 -13.20 0.22
C HIS A 11 15.43 -12.34 1.46
N THR A 12 16.68 -12.26 1.95
CA THR A 12 17.03 -11.43 3.11
C THR A 12 16.64 -9.97 2.89
N ASP A 13 16.79 -9.48 1.66
CA ASP A 13 16.69 -8.05 1.35
C ASP A 13 15.46 -7.71 0.49
N TRP A 14 14.72 -8.70 0.00
CA TRP A 14 13.55 -8.46 -0.85
C TRP A 14 12.51 -9.58 -0.74
N VAL A 15 11.28 -9.25 -1.10
CA VAL A 15 10.17 -10.19 -1.25
C VAL A 15 9.57 -10.00 -2.64
N ARG A 16 9.39 -11.09 -3.39
CA ARG A 16 8.71 -11.08 -4.69
C ARG A 16 7.41 -11.85 -4.55
N PRO A 17 6.28 -11.15 -4.48
CA PRO A 17 4.96 -11.76 -4.51
C PRO A 17 4.74 -12.55 -5.80
N ASP A 18 3.97 -13.62 -5.69
CA ASP A 18 3.50 -14.42 -6.83
C ASP A 18 2.06 -13.97 -7.15
N PHE A 19 1.90 -13.26 -8.26
CA PHE A 19 0.60 -12.68 -8.65
C PHE A 19 -0.46 -13.74 -8.95
N GLU A 20 -0.08 -14.85 -9.59
CA GLU A 20 -1.00 -15.95 -9.88
C GLU A 20 -1.53 -16.57 -8.59
N SER A 21 -0.64 -16.84 -7.63
CA SER A 21 -1.04 -17.37 -6.32
C SER A 21 -1.93 -16.40 -5.56
N ILE A 22 -1.69 -15.09 -5.65
CA ILE A 22 -2.52 -14.07 -5.00
C ILE A 22 -3.89 -13.97 -5.65
N ALA A 23 -3.97 -13.93 -6.98
CA ALA A 23 -5.23 -13.92 -7.72
C ALA A 23 -6.07 -15.16 -7.40
N MET A 24 -5.46 -16.35 -7.38
CA MET A 24 -6.15 -17.59 -6.98
C MET A 24 -6.69 -17.53 -5.56
N LYS A 25 -5.92 -16.97 -4.61
CA LYS A 25 -6.40 -16.78 -3.23
C LYS A 25 -7.56 -15.81 -3.20
N ARG A 26 -7.44 -14.66 -3.85
CA ARG A 26 -8.50 -13.65 -3.93
C ARG A 26 -9.80 -14.28 -4.42
N ASP A 27 -9.77 -14.95 -5.58
CA ASP A 27 -10.94 -15.59 -6.17
C ASP A 27 -11.56 -16.64 -5.24
N PHE A 28 -10.72 -17.44 -4.57
CA PHE A 28 -11.17 -18.41 -3.57
C PHE A 28 -11.84 -17.73 -2.37
N PHE A 29 -11.25 -16.66 -1.82
CA PHE A 29 -11.84 -15.92 -0.71
C PHE A 29 -13.15 -15.24 -1.12
N SER A 30 -13.23 -14.67 -2.32
CA SER A 30 -14.46 -14.04 -2.84
C SER A 30 -15.61 -15.04 -2.98
N GLU A 31 -15.34 -16.29 -3.36
CA GLU A 31 -16.37 -17.34 -3.48
C GLU A 31 -16.94 -17.76 -2.11
N TYR A 32 -16.06 -17.99 -1.11
CA TYR A 32 -16.48 -18.56 0.18
C TYR A 32 -16.79 -17.51 1.26
N TRP A 33 -16.18 -16.33 1.16
CA TRP A 33 -16.34 -15.21 2.08
C TRP A 33 -16.45 -13.90 1.28
N PRO A 34 -17.57 -13.68 0.57
CA PRO A 34 -17.75 -12.49 -0.27
C PRO A 34 -17.71 -11.16 0.49
N GLN A 35 -17.74 -11.19 1.83
CA GLN A 35 -17.52 -10.03 2.68
C GLN A 35 -16.04 -9.67 2.90
N LEU A 36 -15.11 -10.50 2.44
CA LEU A 36 -13.67 -10.25 2.49
C LEU A 36 -13.22 -9.81 1.10
N GLU A 37 -12.46 -8.72 1.07
CA GLU A 37 -11.96 -8.12 -0.15
C GLU A 37 -10.46 -7.88 -0.03
N LEU A 38 -9.74 -8.12 -1.12
CA LEU A 38 -8.33 -7.77 -1.22
C LEU A 38 -8.23 -6.27 -1.54
N ILE A 39 -8.05 -5.46 -0.51
CA ILE A 39 -8.07 -3.99 -0.65
C ILE A 39 -6.71 -3.37 -0.98
N GLY A 40 -5.64 -4.16 -1.10
CA GLY A 40 -4.31 -3.56 -1.15
C GLY A 40 -3.11 -4.41 -0.75
N THR A 41 -1.97 -3.75 -0.57
CA THR A 41 -0.70 -4.36 -0.14
C THR A 41 -0.05 -3.66 1.05
N LEU A 42 0.81 -4.39 1.77
CA LEU A 42 1.61 -3.84 2.85
C LEU A 42 2.99 -4.48 2.85
N HIS A 43 4.04 -3.67 3.02
CA HIS A 43 5.40 -4.14 3.24
C HIS A 43 6.17 -3.19 4.16
N SER A 44 7.39 -3.61 4.54
CA SER A 44 8.23 -2.83 5.44
C SER A 44 9.61 -2.54 4.84
N HIS A 45 10.13 -1.35 5.12
CA HIS A 45 11.50 -0.95 4.86
C HIS A 45 12.30 -1.00 6.17
N PRO A 46 13.08 -2.07 6.42
CA PRO A 46 13.89 -2.16 7.63
C PRO A 46 15.17 -1.34 7.49
N TYR A 47 15.51 -0.60 8.54
CA TYR A 47 16.74 0.18 8.63
C TYR A 47 17.47 -0.10 9.94
N GLU A 48 18.80 -0.05 9.91
CA GLU A 48 19.62 -0.34 11.08
C GLU A 48 19.43 0.71 12.18
N ASP A 49 19.41 1.99 11.79
CA ASP A 49 19.32 3.11 12.70
C ASP A 49 18.50 4.29 12.13
N LEU A 50 18.25 5.26 13.02
CA LEU A 50 17.49 6.45 12.73
C LEU A 50 18.13 7.34 11.65
N SER A 51 19.45 7.34 11.49
CA SER A 51 20.13 8.11 10.44
C SER A 51 19.72 7.55 9.08
N GLN A 52 19.87 6.24 8.90
CA GLN A 52 19.58 5.59 7.63
C GLN A 52 18.13 5.82 7.17
N VAL A 53 17.15 5.73 8.06
CA VAL A 53 15.75 6.01 7.69
C VAL A 53 15.57 7.44 7.21
N ASN A 54 16.17 8.42 7.90
CA ASN A 54 15.98 9.83 7.55
C ASN A 54 16.75 10.19 6.27
N ASP A 55 17.97 9.66 6.11
CA ASP A 55 18.82 9.90 4.94
C ASP A 55 18.17 9.37 3.65
N ASN A 56 17.49 8.23 3.75
CA ASN A 56 16.77 7.60 2.62
C ASN A 56 15.30 8.02 2.53
N ILE A 57 14.80 8.80 3.49
CA ILE A 57 13.36 9.10 3.64
C ILE A 57 12.53 7.82 3.57
N GLY A 58 12.92 6.82 4.37
CA GLY A 58 12.58 5.41 4.13
C GLY A 58 11.11 5.02 4.22
N TRP A 59 10.23 5.95 4.62
CA TRP A 59 8.78 5.79 4.55
C TRP A 59 8.21 6.07 3.17
N ARG A 60 9.02 6.63 2.25
CA ARG A 60 8.64 6.88 0.87
C ARG A 60 8.74 5.62 0.02
N ALA A 61 7.89 5.56 -1.00
CA ALA A 61 7.95 4.56 -2.05
C ALA A 61 9.34 4.57 -2.71
N SER A 62 9.95 3.40 -2.80
CA SER A 62 11.12 3.16 -3.65
C SER A 62 10.69 3.06 -5.13
N ASP A 63 11.66 3.09 -6.04
CA ASP A 63 11.37 2.89 -7.46
C ASP A 63 10.74 1.51 -7.72
N GLY A 64 11.17 0.48 -6.99
CA GLY A 64 10.57 -0.85 -7.07
C GLY A 64 9.13 -0.89 -6.57
N ASP A 65 8.76 -0.07 -5.58
CA ASP A 65 7.37 0.02 -5.12
C ASP A 65 6.47 0.64 -6.19
N ARG A 66 6.96 1.71 -6.84
CA ARG A 66 6.26 2.43 -7.91
C ARG A 66 6.06 1.59 -9.16
N GLU A 67 6.99 0.68 -9.46
CA GLU A 67 6.82 -0.31 -10.53
C GLU A 67 5.90 -1.46 -10.10
N PHE A 68 5.96 -1.85 -8.82
CA PHE A 68 5.24 -3.00 -8.30
C PHE A 68 3.73 -2.75 -8.17
N TRP A 69 3.30 -1.59 -7.69
CA TRP A 69 1.86 -1.36 -7.42
C TRP A 69 1.00 -1.38 -8.68
N PRO A 70 1.34 -0.69 -9.78
CA PRO A 70 0.58 -0.77 -11.04
C PRO A 70 0.51 -2.20 -11.57
N ALA A 71 1.65 -2.91 -11.58
CA ALA A 71 1.69 -4.30 -12.03
C ALA A 71 0.84 -5.21 -11.13
N PHE A 72 0.92 -5.04 -9.81
CA PHE A 72 0.08 -5.78 -8.89
C PHE A 72 -1.41 -5.51 -9.13
N HIS A 73 -1.80 -4.25 -9.34
CA HIS A 73 -3.17 -3.85 -9.63
C HIS A 73 -3.67 -4.51 -10.91
N GLU A 74 -2.90 -4.40 -12.00
CA GLU A 74 -3.22 -5.01 -13.29
C GLU A 74 -3.38 -6.54 -13.20
N PHE A 75 -2.45 -7.23 -12.56
CA PHE A 75 -2.45 -8.70 -12.58
C PHE A 75 -3.35 -9.35 -11.52
N ALA A 76 -3.46 -8.75 -10.33
CA ALA A 76 -4.15 -9.36 -9.20
C ALA A 76 -5.53 -8.76 -8.91
N CYS A 77 -5.77 -7.49 -9.28
CA CYS A 77 -7.03 -6.79 -9.03
C CYS A 77 -7.50 -5.91 -10.22
N PRO A 78 -7.50 -6.39 -11.47
CA PRO A 78 -7.79 -5.55 -12.65
C PRO A 78 -9.21 -4.97 -12.68
N ASP A 79 -10.10 -5.49 -11.84
CA ASP A 79 -11.51 -5.16 -11.71
C ASP A 79 -11.82 -4.16 -10.59
N MET A 80 -10.80 -3.73 -9.82
CA MET A 80 -10.97 -2.74 -8.76
C MET A 80 -10.55 -1.35 -9.26
N ASP A 81 -11.31 -0.32 -8.90
CA ASP A 81 -10.99 1.06 -9.29
C ASP A 81 -9.74 1.58 -8.58
N GLU A 82 -9.56 1.21 -7.30
CA GLU A 82 -8.44 1.66 -6.47
C GLU A 82 -7.93 0.55 -5.55
N LEU A 83 -6.63 0.57 -5.26
CA LEU A 83 -6.00 -0.26 -4.24
C LEU A 83 -5.22 0.61 -3.26
N ALA A 84 -5.27 0.25 -1.98
CA ALA A 84 -4.48 0.90 -0.94
C ALA A 84 -3.13 0.21 -0.73
N HIS A 85 -2.06 0.98 -0.58
CA HIS A 85 -0.74 0.42 -0.25
C HIS A 85 -0.15 1.08 0.99
N LEU A 86 0.50 0.27 1.82
CA LEU A 86 1.13 0.71 3.06
C LEU A 86 2.62 0.38 3.07
N VAL A 87 3.44 1.42 3.21
CA VAL A 87 4.86 1.29 3.50
C VAL A 87 5.08 1.52 4.99
N VAL A 88 5.75 0.58 5.63
CA VAL A 88 6.16 0.70 7.04
C VAL A 88 7.68 0.77 7.15
N ALA A 89 8.23 1.96 7.30
CA ALA A 89 9.65 2.09 7.65
C ALA A 89 9.84 1.78 9.14
N ILE A 90 10.83 0.96 9.48
CA ILE A 90 11.10 0.57 10.86
C ILE A 90 12.60 0.59 11.16
N THR A 91 12.93 1.10 12.35
CA THR A 91 14.32 1.10 12.83
C THR A 91 14.40 0.88 14.34
N ALA A 92 15.57 0.43 14.79
CA ALA A 92 15.92 0.36 16.20
C ALA A 92 16.39 1.73 16.72
N LEU A 93 15.95 2.08 17.93
CA LEU A 93 16.42 3.26 18.65
C LEU A 93 17.55 2.88 19.60
N SER A 94 18.59 3.71 19.63
CA SER A 94 19.74 3.56 20.55
C SER A 94 19.34 3.76 22.03
N ARG A 95 18.25 4.49 22.28
CA ARG A 95 17.67 4.71 23.61
C ARG A 95 16.20 4.36 23.60
N MET A 96 15.72 3.85 24.74
CA MET A 96 14.30 3.60 24.93
C MET A 96 13.55 4.95 24.94
N GLY A 97 12.50 5.05 24.13
CA GLY A 97 11.65 6.22 24.01
C GLY A 97 10.29 5.82 23.48
N THR A 98 9.25 6.15 24.24
CA THR A 98 7.86 6.05 23.79
C THR A 98 7.34 7.47 23.59
N ALA A 99 6.71 7.70 22.44
CA ALA A 99 6.07 8.97 22.12
C ALA A 99 4.65 8.69 21.63
N GLU A 100 3.76 9.65 21.85
CA GLU A 100 2.42 9.63 21.26
C GLU A 100 2.55 9.55 19.73
N PRO A 101 1.73 8.74 19.04
CA PRO A 101 1.66 8.76 17.59
C PRO A 101 1.35 10.17 17.09
N VAL A 102 2.08 10.61 16.08
CA VAL A 102 1.85 11.90 15.43
C VAL A 102 1.66 11.69 13.95
N ARG A 103 0.90 12.58 13.31
CA ARG A 103 0.88 12.66 11.85
C ARG A 103 2.27 13.05 11.32
N MET A 104 2.59 12.65 10.10
CA MET A 104 3.77 13.16 9.40
C MET A 104 3.65 14.67 9.15
N ALA A 105 4.78 15.33 8.91
CA ALA A 105 4.81 16.78 8.74
C ALA A 105 4.61 17.18 7.27
N GLY A 106 4.16 18.42 7.03
CA GLY A 106 4.06 18.99 5.69
C GLY A 106 2.99 18.31 4.84
N VAL A 107 3.33 18.02 3.58
CA VAL A 107 2.42 17.43 2.58
C VAL A 107 2.01 15.99 2.91
N GLU A 108 2.74 15.30 3.79
CA GLU A 108 2.47 13.90 4.16
C GLU A 108 1.50 13.78 5.36
N TYR A 109 0.96 14.90 5.85
CA TYR A 109 0.15 14.94 7.08
C TYR A 109 -1.08 14.04 7.00
N THR A 110 -1.79 14.05 5.88
CA THR A 110 -3.00 13.26 5.63
C THR A 110 -2.71 11.79 5.43
N SER A 111 -1.52 11.48 4.92
CA SER A 111 -1.18 10.17 4.38
C SER A 111 -0.24 9.34 5.25
N GLY A 112 0.22 9.85 6.41
CA GLY A 112 1.11 9.07 7.26
C GLY A 112 1.17 9.42 8.74
N TYR A 113 1.74 8.48 9.50
CA TYR A 113 1.95 8.55 10.94
C TYR A 113 3.39 8.17 11.32
N VAL A 114 3.85 8.71 12.44
CA VAL A 114 5.10 8.35 13.10
C VAL A 114 4.80 7.85 14.50
N ILE A 115 5.34 6.68 14.85
CA ILE A 115 5.09 6.00 16.12
C ILE A 115 6.44 5.63 16.74
N SER A 116 6.61 5.87 18.03
CA SER A 116 7.79 5.43 18.78
C SER A 116 7.35 4.62 19.98
N ALA A 117 7.84 3.39 20.10
CA ALA A 117 7.53 2.50 21.20
C ALA A 117 8.81 1.77 21.63
N GLU A 118 9.18 1.95 22.90
CA GLU A 118 10.38 1.34 23.48
C GLU A 118 11.65 1.61 22.66
N LYS A 119 12.23 0.58 22.04
CA LYS A 119 13.45 0.68 21.23
C LYS A 119 13.16 0.70 19.73
N ARG A 120 11.94 1.02 19.32
CA ARG A 120 11.54 1.00 17.91
C ARG A 120 10.86 2.29 17.52
N LYS A 121 11.16 2.74 16.31
CA LYS A 121 10.43 3.82 15.66
C LYS A 121 9.92 3.34 14.32
N LEU A 122 8.66 3.65 14.05
CA LEU A 122 7.94 3.28 12.85
C LEU A 122 7.41 4.54 12.17
N TRP A 123 7.42 4.51 10.85
CA TRP A 123 6.69 5.43 9.99
C TRP A 123 5.74 4.59 9.16
N ILE A 124 4.48 4.99 9.11
CA ILE A 124 3.45 4.35 8.30
C ILE A 124 3.01 5.37 7.27
N LYS A 125 3.12 5.04 5.99
CA LYS A 125 2.74 5.90 4.88
C LYS A 125 1.80 5.15 3.95
N GLY A 126 0.67 5.78 3.63
CA GLY A 126 -0.31 5.32 2.66
C GLY A 126 -0.04 5.85 1.26
N TYR A 127 -0.41 5.01 0.30
CA TYR A 127 -0.41 5.24 -1.14
C TYR A 127 -1.65 4.60 -1.73
N THR A 128 -2.02 5.01 -2.94
CA THR A 128 -3.04 4.35 -3.75
C THR A 128 -2.48 3.99 -5.11
N SER A 129 -3.04 2.97 -5.77
CA SER A 129 -2.98 2.83 -7.22
C SER A 129 -4.41 2.84 -7.76
N SER A 130 -4.60 3.45 -8.94
CA SER A 130 -5.92 3.67 -9.53
C SER A 130 -5.99 3.17 -10.96
N LEU A 131 -7.11 2.55 -11.31
CA LEU A 131 -7.49 2.19 -12.68
C LEU A 131 -8.00 3.45 -13.39
N HIS A 132 -7.40 3.76 -14.54
CA HIS A 132 -7.90 4.77 -15.46
C HIS A 132 -8.32 4.14 -16.78
N GLU A 133 -9.54 4.45 -17.21
CA GLU A 133 -10.09 4.01 -18.49
C GLU A 133 -10.23 5.22 -19.42
N GLU A 134 -9.54 5.18 -20.55
CA GLU A 134 -9.64 6.19 -21.60
C GLU A 134 -10.19 5.58 -22.88
N ILE A 135 -10.85 6.40 -23.70
CA ILE A 135 -11.29 5.97 -25.03
C ILE A 135 -10.04 5.75 -25.88
N ASN A 136 -9.98 4.61 -26.56
CA ASN A 136 -8.93 4.35 -27.52
C ASN A 136 -9.11 5.26 -28.76
N GLU A 137 -8.40 6.38 -28.80
CA GLU A 137 -8.48 7.34 -29.91
C GLU A 137 -7.97 6.77 -31.25
N ASP A 138 -7.16 5.71 -31.19
CA ASP A 138 -6.64 5.00 -32.37
C ASP A 138 -7.58 3.90 -32.86
N ALA A 139 -8.70 3.64 -32.17
CA ALA A 139 -9.66 2.63 -32.58
C ALA A 139 -10.34 3.04 -33.91
N PRO A 140 -10.52 2.10 -34.85
CA PRO A 140 -11.15 2.40 -36.13
C PRO A 140 -12.61 2.80 -35.95
N PHE A 141 -13.03 3.80 -36.72
CA PHE A 141 -14.43 4.24 -36.77
C PHE A 141 -15.26 3.30 -37.66
N ASP A 142 -15.66 2.15 -37.12
CA ASP A 142 -16.34 1.06 -37.82
C ASP A 142 -17.79 0.81 -37.33
N ASP A 143 -18.40 -0.29 -37.79
CA ASP A 143 -19.78 -0.65 -37.44
C ASP A 143 -19.95 -0.93 -35.93
N GLU A 144 -18.90 -1.36 -35.22
CA GLU A 144 -18.92 -1.57 -33.77
C GLU A 144 -18.95 -0.22 -33.04
N PHE A 145 -18.12 0.75 -33.48
CA PHE A 145 -18.17 2.11 -32.97
C PHE A 145 -19.55 2.76 -33.21
N LEU A 146 -20.11 2.60 -34.40
CA LEU A 146 -21.46 3.11 -34.75
C LEU A 146 -22.58 2.42 -33.95
N ALA A 147 -22.37 1.18 -33.51
CA ALA A 147 -23.27 0.45 -32.62
C ALA A 147 -23.16 0.89 -31.14
N GLY A 148 -22.22 1.78 -30.82
CA GLY A 148 -21.99 2.31 -29.47
C GLY A 148 -21.02 1.49 -28.63
N ASN A 149 -20.31 0.52 -29.22
CA ASN A 149 -19.25 -0.21 -28.56
C ASN A 149 -17.95 0.58 -28.67
N ILE A 150 -17.65 1.38 -27.65
CA ILE A 150 -16.45 2.21 -27.59
C ILE A 150 -15.30 1.36 -27.04
N ASP A 151 -14.22 1.25 -27.80
CA ASP A 151 -12.99 0.60 -27.35
C ASP A 151 -12.28 1.49 -26.31
N THR A 152 -11.87 0.91 -25.18
CA THR A 152 -11.21 1.62 -24.08
C THR A 152 -9.86 1.00 -23.76
N VAL A 153 -8.89 1.85 -23.44
CA VAL A 153 -7.58 1.45 -22.93
C VAL A 153 -7.57 1.61 -21.42
N ARG A 154 -7.14 0.56 -20.72
CA ARG A 154 -6.96 0.56 -19.27
C ARG A 154 -5.50 0.86 -18.93
N SER A 155 -5.28 1.75 -17.96
CA SER A 155 -3.97 2.00 -17.37
C SER A 155 -4.04 1.98 -15.84
N TYR A 156 -2.96 1.55 -15.20
CA TYR A 156 -2.88 1.35 -13.75
C TYR A 156 -1.76 2.20 -13.10
N ASP A 157 -1.14 3.09 -13.87
CA ASP A 157 0.11 3.80 -13.51
C ASP A 157 -0.09 5.02 -12.59
N VAL A 158 -1.33 5.34 -12.22
CA VAL A 158 -1.61 6.47 -11.34
C VAL A 158 -1.49 6.00 -9.90
N TRP A 159 -0.36 6.31 -9.27
CA TRP A 159 -0.25 6.23 -7.81
C TRP A 159 -0.18 7.63 -7.22
N GLU A 160 -0.98 7.88 -6.19
CA GLU A 160 -1.01 9.14 -5.47
C GLU A 160 -0.39 8.97 -4.09
N ASP A 161 0.40 9.96 -3.66
CA ASP A 161 0.99 10.00 -2.32
C ASP A 161 0.58 11.23 -1.50
N GLU A 162 0.07 12.29 -2.13
CA GLU A 162 -0.35 13.54 -1.48
C GLU A 162 -1.84 13.57 -1.12
N ASP A 163 -2.72 13.02 -1.96
CA ASP A 163 -4.19 13.02 -1.76
C ASP A 163 -4.73 11.77 -1.04
N VAL A 164 -3.84 11.00 -0.40
CA VAL A 164 -4.23 9.82 0.39
C VAL A 164 -4.65 10.22 1.80
N LEU A 165 -5.89 9.91 2.17
CA LEU A 165 -6.38 10.05 3.54
C LEU A 165 -6.20 8.73 4.31
N LEU A 166 -5.09 8.60 5.02
CA LEU A 166 -4.87 7.46 5.93
C LEU A 166 -5.44 7.80 7.31
N GLU A 167 -6.50 7.11 7.72
CA GLU A 167 -7.02 7.20 9.09
C GLU A 167 -6.84 5.89 9.82
N ILE A 168 -6.23 5.95 11.01
CA ILE A 168 -6.12 4.79 11.90
C ILE A 168 -6.84 5.15 13.21
N PRO A 169 -8.16 4.97 13.29
CA PRO A 169 -8.96 5.44 14.43
C PRO A 169 -8.48 4.90 15.78
N SER A 170 -7.94 3.68 15.81
CA SER A 170 -7.37 3.10 17.04
C SER A 170 -6.11 3.82 17.51
N LEU A 171 -5.26 4.31 16.59
CA LEU A 171 -4.11 5.16 16.93
C LEU A 171 -4.55 6.57 17.30
N GLU A 172 -5.66 7.07 16.77
CA GLU A 172 -6.14 8.40 17.17
C GLU A 172 -6.91 8.35 18.50
N ALA A 173 -7.69 7.30 18.75
CA ALA A 173 -8.55 7.17 19.92
C ALA A 173 -7.81 6.67 21.16
N ARG A 174 -6.88 5.70 21.03
CA ARG A 174 -6.13 5.14 22.17
C ARG A 174 -5.34 6.21 22.94
N PHE A 175 -4.94 7.27 22.25
CA PHE A 175 -4.05 8.30 22.75
C PHE A 175 -4.78 9.58 23.20
N ARG A 176 -6.03 9.77 22.75
CA ARG A 176 -6.94 10.81 23.25
C ARG A 176 -7.63 10.43 24.57
N HIS A 177 -7.87 9.15 24.81
CA HIS A 177 -8.52 8.69 26.05
C HIS A 177 -7.48 8.26 27.10
N GLU A 178 -7.41 9.01 28.22
CA GLU A 178 -6.51 8.73 29.35
C GLU A 178 -6.62 7.28 29.88
N LEU A 179 -7.78 6.65 29.75
CA LEU A 179 -8.04 5.27 30.17
C LEU A 179 -7.42 4.19 29.26
N LEU A 180 -7.10 4.53 28.01
CA LEU A 180 -6.56 3.60 27.01
C LEU A 180 -5.02 3.68 26.87
N ARG A 181 -4.37 4.60 27.60
CA ARG A 181 -2.91 4.79 27.65
C ARG A 181 -2.14 3.72 28.43
N LYS A 182 -2.78 2.61 28.79
CA LYS A 182 -2.14 1.49 29.51
C LYS A 182 -1.28 0.63 28.58
#